data_AF-A0A7S3TU38-F1
#
_entry.id   AF-A0A7S3TU38-F1
#
_cell.length_a   1.000
_cell.length_b   1.000
_cell.length_c   1.000
_cell.angle_alpha   90.00
_cell.angle_beta   90.00
_cell.angle_gamma   90.00
#
_symmetry.space_group_name_H-M   'P 1'
#
loop_
_entity.id
_entity.type
_entity.pdbx_description
1 polymer ?
#
loop_
_entity_poly.entity_id
_entity_poly.type
_entity_poly.pdbx_seq_one_letter_code
_entity_poly.pdbx_strand_id
1 'polypeptide(L)'
;SRRRWGTEMDVYCYRRSRLDPTPLPIEQLPVRAMMAPPGHPDFYSRTRLLAPGVVRVRGKVWAGAVDIDYVEFSSDGAKTWQRAEVGGKSGAFGWAAWHFDWDAKTEGSYVLSCRGVDAAGRTQDPLCDDQFNYTGMGSTQPQLVYVRVTADIETVGGSINLEVEEEAAKKPEVMEKAQWDGL
;
A
#
# COMPACT_ATOMS: atom_id res chain seq x y z
N SER A 1 32.42 9.47 16.88
CA SER A 1 32.08 10.89 16.64
C SER A 1 30.79 10.94 15.84
N ARG A 2 29.71 11.55 16.36
CA ARG A 2 28.45 11.65 15.62
C ARG A 2 28.65 12.63 14.46
N ARG A 3 28.51 12.16 13.22
CA ARG A 3 28.49 13.02 12.04
C ARG A 3 27.30 13.98 12.17
N ARG A 4 27.57 15.28 12.22
CA ARG A 4 26.57 16.33 12.45
C ARG A 4 25.93 16.69 11.12
N TRP A 5 24.91 15.93 10.72
CA TRP A 5 24.18 16.08 9.45
C TRP A 5 23.18 17.26 9.43
N GLY A 6 23.42 18.31 10.22
CA GLY A 6 22.52 19.46 10.36
C GLY A 6 21.28 19.18 11.23
N THR A 7 20.61 20.24 11.68
CA THR A 7 19.40 20.17 12.54
C THR A 7 18.19 19.55 11.84
N GLU A 8 18.23 19.44 10.50
CA GLU A 8 17.17 18.85 9.68
C GLU A 8 17.13 17.31 9.85
N MET A 9 18.28 16.65 9.91
CA MET A 9 18.35 15.20 10.14
C MET A 9 18.01 14.81 11.60
N ASP A 10 18.09 15.75 12.53
CA ASP A 10 17.56 15.54 13.90
C ASP A 10 16.03 15.40 13.89
N VAL A 11 15.33 15.85 12.83
CA VAL A 11 13.88 15.71 12.66
C VAL A 11 13.51 14.42 11.91
N TYR A 12 14.39 13.89 11.06
CA TYR A 12 14.16 12.67 10.26
C TYR A 12 14.43 11.39 11.07
N CYS A 13 13.62 11.18 12.10
CA CYS A 13 13.70 10.04 13.02
C CYS A 13 12.31 9.57 13.45
N TYR A 14 12.21 8.31 13.86
CA TYR A 14 11.05 7.81 14.59
C TYR A 14 11.10 8.34 16.04
N ARG A 15 10.00 8.93 16.49
CA ARG A 15 9.82 9.40 17.88
C ARG A 15 8.48 8.94 18.42
N ARG A 16 8.42 8.54 19.70
CA ARG A 16 7.16 8.23 20.39
C ARG A 16 6.49 9.47 20.97
N SER A 17 7.27 10.52 21.27
CA SER A 17 6.77 11.80 21.82
C SER A 17 7.65 12.99 21.44
N ARG A 18 7.19 14.20 21.76
CA ARG A 18 7.92 15.45 21.50
C ARG A 18 9.34 15.48 22.07
N LEU A 19 9.50 14.94 23.29
CA LEU A 19 10.76 14.93 24.04
C LEU A 19 11.30 13.51 24.21
N ASP A 20 11.10 12.66 23.21
CA ASP A 20 11.61 11.29 23.20
C ASP A 20 13.13 11.30 23.49
N PRO A 21 13.61 10.69 24.59
CA PRO A 21 15.03 10.67 24.93
C PRO A 21 15.85 9.76 24.01
N THR A 22 15.20 8.90 23.24
CA THR A 22 15.82 7.87 22.38
C THR A 22 15.21 7.88 20.97
N PRO A 23 15.30 8.98 20.21
CA PRO A 23 14.83 9.00 18.83
C PRO A 23 15.66 8.03 17.98
N LEU A 24 15.02 7.32 17.05
CA LEU A 24 15.68 6.42 16.11
C LEU A 24 15.84 7.12 14.74
N PRO A 25 17.05 7.53 14.34
CA PRO A 25 17.27 8.17 13.04
C PRO A 25 16.91 7.23 11.90
N ILE A 26 16.28 7.76 10.86
CA ILE A 26 16.02 7.00 9.64
C ILE A 26 17.23 7.16 8.72
N GLU A 27 18.12 6.18 8.76
CA GLU A 27 19.35 6.18 7.95
C GLU A 27 19.17 5.52 6.57
N GLN A 28 18.08 4.77 6.40
CA GLN A 28 17.71 4.09 5.15
C GLN A 28 16.20 4.20 4.97
N LEU A 29 15.77 4.47 3.74
CA LEU A 29 14.35 4.42 3.42
C LEU A 29 13.87 2.96 3.52
N PRO A 30 12.82 2.68 4.32
CA PRO A 30 12.23 1.35 4.38
C PRO A 30 11.63 0.95 3.02
N VAL A 31 11.49 -0.35 2.80
CA VAL A 31 10.86 -0.86 1.59
C VAL A 31 9.41 -0.39 1.49
N ARG A 32 9.00 0.00 0.28
CA ARG A 32 7.62 0.37 -0.01
C ARG A 32 7.27 0.07 -1.45
N ALA A 33 6.07 -0.44 -1.65
CA ALA A 33 5.41 -0.62 -2.92
C ALA A 33 4.11 0.17 -2.95
N MET A 34 3.81 0.76 -4.09
CA MET A 34 2.54 1.42 -4.37
C MET A 34 2.06 1.03 -5.76
N MET A 35 0.74 0.97 -5.93
CA MET A 35 0.10 0.73 -7.21
C MET A 35 -0.48 2.01 -7.79
N ALA A 36 -0.51 2.12 -9.11
CA ALA A 36 -1.41 3.03 -9.78
C ALA A 36 -2.84 2.44 -9.67
N PRO A 37 -3.80 3.14 -9.03
CA PRO A 37 -5.16 2.62 -8.88
C PRO A 37 -5.78 2.29 -10.25
N PRO A 38 -6.21 1.04 -10.50
CA PRO A 38 -6.82 0.66 -11.76
C PRO A 38 -8.22 1.27 -11.92
N GLY A 39 -8.78 1.23 -13.13
CA GLY A 39 -10.17 1.63 -13.40
C GLY A 39 -10.41 3.14 -13.39
N HIS A 40 -11.68 3.55 -13.25
CA HIS A 40 -12.09 4.95 -13.20
C HIS A 40 -12.46 5.34 -11.77
N PRO A 41 -12.05 6.51 -11.25
CA PRO A 41 -12.51 6.96 -9.95
C PRO A 41 -14.00 7.32 -10.03
N ASP A 42 -14.81 6.75 -9.14
CA ASP A 42 -16.06 7.40 -8.76
C ASP A 42 -15.75 8.74 -8.07
N PHE A 43 -16.57 9.75 -8.34
CA PHE A 43 -16.29 11.12 -7.90
C PHE A 43 -16.42 11.29 -6.39
N TYR A 44 -17.43 10.67 -5.78
CA TYR A 44 -17.76 10.85 -4.37
C TYR A 44 -17.03 9.85 -3.48
N SER A 45 -17.26 8.55 -3.71
CA SER A 45 -16.68 7.48 -2.87
C SER A 45 -15.18 7.29 -3.10
N ARG A 46 -14.66 7.75 -4.26
CA ARG A 46 -13.30 7.46 -4.75
C ARG A 46 -13.01 5.97 -4.99
N THR A 47 -14.02 5.11 -4.85
CA THR A 47 -13.99 3.72 -5.28
C THR A 47 -13.66 3.65 -6.76
N ARG A 48 -12.82 2.69 -7.15
CA ARG A 48 -12.46 2.48 -8.55
C ARG A 48 -13.47 1.58 -9.23
N LEU A 49 -13.95 1.98 -10.39
CA LEU A 49 -14.89 1.22 -11.19
C LEU A 49 -14.16 0.52 -12.34
N LEU A 50 -14.40 -0.78 -12.50
CA LEU A 50 -13.81 -1.63 -13.54
C LEU A 50 -14.87 -2.50 -14.19
N ALA A 51 -14.72 -2.73 -15.50
CA ALA A 51 -15.44 -3.80 -16.17
C ALA A 51 -14.82 -5.16 -15.80
N PRO A 52 -15.59 -6.26 -15.82
CA PRO A 52 -15.06 -7.59 -15.59
C PRO A 52 -13.99 -7.99 -16.61
N GLY A 53 -12.88 -8.58 -16.17
CA GLY A 53 -11.82 -9.07 -17.05
C GLY A 53 -10.45 -9.16 -16.40
N VAL A 54 -9.43 -9.44 -17.21
CA VAL A 54 -8.04 -9.43 -16.74
C VAL A 54 -7.51 -8.00 -16.75
N VAL A 55 -7.17 -7.50 -15.57
CA VAL A 55 -6.72 -6.12 -15.36
C VAL A 55 -5.26 -6.12 -14.97
N ARG A 56 -4.42 -5.49 -15.79
CA ARG A 56 -2.99 -5.34 -15.47
C ARG A 56 -2.77 -4.22 -14.47
N VAL A 57 -2.56 -4.58 -13.21
CA VAL A 57 -2.17 -3.67 -12.14
C VAL A 57 -0.68 -3.37 -12.28
N ARG A 58 -0.30 -2.10 -12.18
CA ARG A 58 1.09 -1.64 -12.30
C ARG A 58 1.45 -0.80 -11.10
N GLY A 59 2.72 -0.79 -10.73
CA GLY A 59 3.18 0.03 -9.64
C GLY A 59 4.68 0.24 -9.62
N LYS A 60 5.14 0.83 -8.52
CA LYS A 60 6.55 1.06 -8.22
C LYS A 60 6.87 0.51 -6.84
N VAL A 61 8.10 0.03 -6.69
CA VAL A 61 8.65 -0.45 -5.42
C VAL A 61 10.06 0.12 -5.24
N TRP A 62 10.42 0.46 -4.00
CA TRP A 62 11.73 1.02 -3.66
C TRP A 62 12.12 0.63 -2.23
N ALA A 63 13.43 0.59 -1.93
CA ALA A 63 13.96 0.22 -0.61
C ALA A 63 15.30 0.93 -0.31
N GLY A 64 15.38 2.23 -0.59
CA GLY A 64 16.62 2.99 -0.43
C GLY A 64 17.78 2.38 -1.23
N ALA A 65 18.91 2.13 -0.58
CA ALA A 65 20.09 1.52 -1.21
C ALA A 65 19.98 -0.01 -1.41
N VAL A 66 18.94 -0.64 -0.87
CA VAL A 66 18.79 -2.11 -0.86
C VAL A 66 18.03 -2.57 -2.10
N ASP A 67 18.38 -3.75 -2.61
CA ASP A 67 17.70 -4.35 -3.75
C ASP A 67 16.33 -4.91 -3.38
N ILE A 68 15.44 -4.98 -4.37
CA ILE A 68 14.09 -5.51 -4.21
C ILE A 68 14.13 -7.00 -4.54
N ASP A 69 13.55 -7.82 -3.67
CA ASP A 69 13.41 -9.25 -3.92
C ASP A 69 12.12 -9.51 -4.71
N TYR A 70 10.96 -9.17 -4.14
CA TYR A 70 9.68 -9.30 -4.82
C TYR A 70 8.63 -8.31 -4.31
N VAL A 71 7.54 -8.20 -5.07
CA VAL A 71 6.32 -7.50 -4.66
C VAL A 71 5.21 -8.53 -4.55
N GLU A 72 4.34 -8.35 -3.57
CA GLU A 72 3.12 -9.12 -3.42
C GLU A 72 1.89 -8.24 -3.68
N PHE A 73 0.90 -8.83 -4.32
CA PHE A 73 -0.40 -8.24 -4.61
C PHE A 73 -1.50 -9.03 -3.89
N SER A 74 -2.51 -8.31 -3.40
CA SER A 74 -3.71 -8.85 -2.78
C SER A 74 -4.94 -8.19 -3.39
N SER A 75 -6.01 -8.95 -3.57
CA SER A 75 -7.33 -8.44 -4.01
C SER A 75 -8.43 -8.62 -2.96
N ASP A 76 -8.09 -9.10 -1.77
CA ASP A 76 -9.03 -9.49 -0.71
C ASP A 76 -8.78 -8.73 0.60
N GLY A 77 -8.25 -7.51 0.52
CA GLY A 77 -7.97 -6.68 1.68
C GLY A 77 -6.75 -7.15 2.46
N ALA A 78 -5.68 -7.54 1.77
CA ALA A 78 -4.40 -7.98 2.36
C ALA A 78 -4.48 -9.29 3.18
N LYS A 79 -5.51 -10.12 2.95
CA LYS A 79 -5.65 -11.43 3.61
C LYS A 79 -4.80 -12.50 2.93
N THR A 80 -4.81 -12.54 1.60
CA THR A 80 -3.96 -13.43 0.81
C THR A 80 -3.09 -12.63 -0.15
N TRP A 81 -1.90 -13.19 -0.43
CA TRP A 81 -0.85 -12.51 -1.17
C TRP A 81 -0.33 -13.39 -2.30
N GLN A 82 -0.13 -12.79 -3.47
CA GLN A 82 0.41 -13.44 -4.67
C GLN A 82 1.60 -12.65 -5.19
N ARG A 83 2.62 -13.35 -5.69
CA ARG A 83 3.83 -12.69 -6.21
C ARG A 83 3.54 -11.97 -7.52
N ALA A 84 3.99 -10.72 -7.58
CA ALA A 84 4.00 -9.88 -8.76
C ALA A 84 5.35 -9.92 -9.46
N GLU A 85 5.35 -9.62 -10.75
CA GLU A 85 6.59 -9.51 -11.52
C GLU A 85 7.22 -8.13 -11.28
N VAL A 86 8.51 -8.15 -10.94
CA VAL A 86 9.30 -6.94 -10.66
C VAL A 86 10.41 -6.81 -11.69
N GLY A 87 10.54 -5.62 -12.28
CA GLY A 87 11.62 -5.28 -13.20
C GLY A 87 12.89 -4.82 -12.48
N GLY A 88 13.90 -4.45 -13.27
CA GLY A 88 15.13 -3.89 -12.73
C GLY A 88 14.94 -2.52 -12.06
N LYS A 89 15.76 -2.23 -11.05
CA LYS A 89 15.81 -0.90 -10.40
C LYS A 89 16.36 0.16 -11.36
N SER A 90 15.81 1.36 -11.27
CA SER A 90 16.28 2.56 -11.96
C SER A 90 17.50 3.20 -11.28
N GLY A 91 18.55 2.41 -11.06
CA GLY A 91 19.77 2.80 -10.33
C GLY A 91 19.80 2.33 -8.87
N ALA A 92 20.93 2.54 -8.19
CA ALA A 92 21.18 2.01 -6.84
C ALA A 92 20.14 2.46 -5.79
N PHE A 93 19.67 3.71 -5.90
CA PHE A 93 18.64 4.30 -5.04
C PHE A 93 17.29 4.47 -5.75
N GLY A 94 17.17 3.91 -6.96
CA GLY A 94 15.99 4.04 -7.79
C GLY A 94 14.88 3.06 -7.41
N TRP A 95 13.69 3.33 -7.94
CA TRP A 95 12.56 2.42 -7.85
C TRP A 95 12.64 1.34 -8.95
N ALA A 96 12.00 0.20 -8.73
CA ALA A 96 11.72 -0.80 -9.75
C ALA A 96 10.23 -0.76 -10.13
N ALA A 97 9.94 -0.94 -11.43
CA ALA A 97 8.57 -1.13 -11.89
C ALA A 97 8.11 -2.54 -11.49
N TRP A 98 6.83 -2.70 -11.17
CA TRP A 98 6.23 -4.02 -11.01
C TRP A 98 4.85 -4.06 -11.65
N HIS A 99 4.37 -5.26 -11.93
CA HIS A 99 3.00 -5.47 -12.40
C HIS A 99 2.45 -6.83 -11.96
N PHE A 100 1.12 -6.94 -11.99
CA PHE A 100 0.38 -8.18 -11.75
C PHE A 100 -0.86 -8.20 -12.63
N ASP A 101 -1.14 -9.33 -13.30
CA ASP A 101 -2.37 -9.52 -14.06
C ASP A 101 -3.46 -10.08 -13.15
N TRP A 102 -4.32 -9.19 -12.68
CA TRP A 102 -5.40 -9.54 -11.77
C TRP A 102 -6.62 -10.04 -12.57
N ASP A 103 -7.05 -11.28 -12.28
CA ASP A 103 -8.24 -11.88 -12.90
C ASP A 103 -9.53 -11.39 -12.22
N ALA A 104 -9.99 -10.21 -12.60
CA ALA A 104 -11.19 -9.55 -12.08
C ALA A 104 -12.46 -9.91 -12.88
N LYS A 105 -12.66 -11.20 -13.20
CA LYS A 105 -13.83 -11.65 -13.99
C LYS A 105 -15.14 -11.68 -13.20
N THR A 106 -15.07 -11.84 -11.90
CA THR A 106 -16.27 -11.92 -11.05
C THR A 106 -16.66 -10.51 -10.61
N GLU A 107 -17.90 -10.12 -10.89
CA GLU A 107 -18.45 -8.86 -10.37
C GLU A 107 -18.47 -8.86 -8.85
N GLY A 108 -18.21 -7.71 -8.26
CA GLY A 108 -18.07 -7.62 -6.81
C GLY A 108 -17.23 -6.45 -6.35
N SER A 109 -17.18 -6.28 -5.03
CA SER A 109 -16.34 -5.29 -4.37
C SER A 109 -15.06 -5.97 -3.88
N TYR A 110 -13.93 -5.32 -4.14
CA TYR A 110 -12.58 -5.80 -3.84
C TYR A 110 -11.79 -4.70 -3.14
N VAL A 111 -10.84 -5.10 -2.30
CA VAL A 111 -9.87 -4.18 -1.70
C VAL A 111 -8.49 -4.62 -2.16
N LEU A 112 -7.91 -3.87 -3.08
CA LEU A 112 -6.58 -4.17 -3.59
C LEU A 112 -5.52 -3.64 -2.66
N SER A 113 -4.45 -4.41 -2.51
CA SER A 113 -3.26 -4.01 -1.76
C SER A 113 -1.99 -4.54 -2.41
N CYS A 114 -0.88 -3.87 -2.12
CA CYS A 114 0.44 -4.33 -2.51
C CYS A 114 1.47 -4.07 -1.41
N ARG A 115 2.44 -4.97 -1.29
CA ARG A 115 3.60 -4.77 -0.42
C ARG A 115 4.90 -5.22 -1.07
N GLY A 116 5.98 -4.51 -0.79
CA GLY A 116 7.33 -4.88 -1.22
C GLY A 116 8.04 -5.74 -0.17
N VAL A 117 8.95 -6.58 -0.65
CA VAL A 117 9.95 -7.30 0.15
C VAL A 117 11.32 -7.02 -0.45
N ASP A 118 12.25 -6.58 0.39
CA ASP A 118 13.62 -6.31 -0.04
C ASP A 118 14.52 -7.54 0.10
N ALA A 119 15.71 -7.48 -0.49
CA ALA A 119 16.69 -8.57 -0.47
C ALA A 119 17.20 -8.94 0.95
N ALA A 120 16.93 -8.11 1.95
CA ALA A 120 17.23 -8.39 3.36
C ALA A 120 16.03 -9.03 4.09
N GLY A 121 14.94 -9.34 3.37
CA GLY A 121 13.71 -9.93 3.93
C GLY A 121 12.82 -8.94 4.69
N ARG A 122 13.10 -7.64 4.61
CA ARG A 122 12.26 -6.62 5.26
C ARG A 122 11.03 -6.36 4.38
N THR A 123 9.91 -6.06 5.02
CA THR A 123 8.64 -5.77 4.35
C THR A 123 7.98 -4.51 4.95
N GLN A 124 6.89 -4.06 4.34
CA GLN A 124 6.08 -2.93 4.79
C GLN A 124 5.38 -3.25 6.12
N ASP A 125 5.12 -2.20 6.91
CA ASP A 125 4.43 -2.33 8.19
C ASP A 125 3.02 -2.95 8.03
N PRO A 126 2.54 -3.76 8.98
CA PRO A 126 1.23 -4.40 8.86
C PRO A 126 0.07 -3.40 8.87
N LEU A 127 -1.08 -3.77 8.30
CA LEU A 127 -2.31 -2.98 8.45
C LEU A 127 -2.80 -3.07 9.90
N CYS A 128 -2.65 -1.98 10.65
CA CYS A 128 -3.07 -1.86 12.04
C CYS A 128 -3.28 -0.39 12.41
N ASP A 129 -4.08 -0.14 13.45
CA ASP A 129 -4.37 1.21 13.94
C ASP A 129 -3.21 1.80 14.77
N ASP A 130 -2.20 0.99 15.09
CA ASP A 130 -1.10 1.34 16.00
C ASP A 130 0.19 1.75 15.26
N GLN A 131 0.08 2.68 14.30
CA GLN A 131 1.23 3.20 13.54
C GLN A 131 1.62 4.63 13.87
N PHE A 132 1.27 5.08 15.06
CA PHE A 132 1.59 6.43 15.46
C PHE A 132 3.08 6.58 15.80
N ASN A 133 3.74 7.52 15.12
CA ASN A 133 4.93 8.16 15.64
C ASN A 133 4.76 9.67 15.58
N TYR A 134 5.30 10.37 16.58
CA TYR A 134 5.09 11.80 16.80
C TYR A 134 5.51 12.67 15.59
N THR A 135 6.46 12.19 14.80
CA THR A 135 6.97 12.89 13.61
C THR A 135 6.22 12.53 12.32
N GLY A 136 5.33 11.53 12.34
CA GLY A 136 4.58 11.06 11.16
C GLY A 136 5.46 10.42 10.08
N MET A 137 6.62 9.88 10.45
CA MET A 137 7.65 9.42 9.52
C MET A 137 7.55 7.93 9.26
N GLY A 138 8.04 7.51 8.09
CA GLY A 138 8.21 6.09 7.76
C GLY A 138 6.93 5.27 7.71
N SER A 139 5.77 5.90 7.50
CA SER A 139 4.51 5.18 7.29
C SER A 139 4.59 4.37 6.00
N THR A 140 4.85 3.08 6.14
CA THR A 140 4.98 2.16 5.00
C THR A 140 3.81 1.22 4.83
N GLN A 141 2.74 1.36 5.60
CA GLN A 141 1.54 0.53 5.45
C GLN A 141 1.13 0.28 3.99
N PRO A 142 0.76 -0.97 3.65
CA PRO A 142 0.21 -1.30 2.34
C PRO A 142 -0.93 -0.35 1.97
N GLN A 143 -0.86 0.17 0.75
CA GLN A 143 -1.95 0.98 0.21
C GLN A 143 -3.22 0.11 0.09
N LEU A 144 -4.37 0.67 0.44
CA LEU A 144 -5.68 0.06 0.19
C LEU A 144 -6.39 0.83 -0.93
N VAL A 145 -6.84 0.11 -1.95
CA VAL A 145 -7.60 0.66 -3.07
C VAL A 145 -8.91 -0.10 -3.17
N TYR A 146 -10.01 0.59 -2.91
CA TYR A 146 -11.36 0.04 -3.03
C TYR A 146 -11.77 0.00 -4.50
N VAL A 147 -12.25 -1.14 -4.95
CA VAL A 147 -12.59 -1.40 -6.35
C VAL A 147 -13.94 -2.09 -6.43
N ARG A 148 -14.78 -1.64 -7.35
CA ARG A 148 -16.02 -2.30 -7.75
C ARG A 148 -15.87 -2.77 -9.19
N VAL A 149 -16.04 -4.07 -9.38
CA VAL A 149 -16.09 -4.71 -10.70
C VAL A 149 -17.56 -4.89 -11.07
N THR A 150 -17.99 -4.26 -12.17
CA THR A 150 -19.37 -4.33 -12.68
C THR A 150 -19.39 -4.08 -14.19
N ALA A 151 -20.19 -4.85 -14.94
CA ALA A 151 -20.43 -4.61 -16.36
C ALA A 151 -21.21 -3.31 -16.62
N ASP A 152 -21.89 -2.76 -15.60
CA ASP A 152 -22.69 -1.53 -15.74
C ASP A 152 -21.87 -0.32 -16.19
N ILE A 153 -20.55 -0.33 -15.95
CA ILE A 153 -19.65 0.74 -16.40
C ILE A 153 -19.61 0.91 -17.93
N GLU A 154 -19.94 -0.16 -18.67
CA GLU A 154 -19.97 -0.14 -20.14
C GLU A 154 -21.33 0.30 -20.69
N THR A 155 -22.35 0.42 -19.83
CA THR A 155 -23.72 0.76 -20.24
C THR A 155 -23.92 2.28 -20.18
N VAL A 156 -24.14 2.89 -21.34
CA VAL A 156 -24.49 4.32 -21.42
C VAL A 156 -25.81 4.58 -20.69
N GLY A 157 -25.77 5.36 -19.62
CA GLY A 157 -26.94 5.62 -18.76
C GLY A 157 -27.14 4.63 -17.61
N GLY A 158 -26.22 3.66 -17.43
CA GLY A 158 -26.19 2.83 -16.24
C GLY A 158 -25.98 3.69 -14.98
N SER A 159 -26.78 3.47 -13.94
CA SER A 159 -26.61 4.12 -12.65
C SER A 159 -25.97 3.15 -11.67
N ILE A 160 -24.75 3.44 -11.22
CA ILE A 160 -24.16 2.75 -10.08
C ILE A 160 -24.76 3.38 -8.82
N ASN A 161 -25.30 2.57 -7.91
CA ASN A 161 -25.84 3.09 -6.65
C ASN A 161 -24.69 3.51 -5.73
N LEU A 162 -24.33 4.79 -5.80
CA LEU A 162 -23.16 5.35 -5.13
C LEU A 162 -23.24 5.27 -3.60
N GLU A 163 -24.44 5.27 -3.02
CA GLU A 163 -24.64 5.19 -1.56
C GLU A 163 -24.27 3.81 -1.02
N VAL A 164 -24.65 2.75 -1.75
CA VAL A 164 -24.27 1.36 -1.41
C VAL A 164 -22.77 1.16 -1.54
N GLU A 165 -22.15 1.76 -2.56
CA GLU A 165 -20.71 1.66 -2.79
C GLU A 165 -19.90 2.43 -1.72
N GLU A 166 -20.41 3.58 -1.25
CA GLU A 166 -19.81 4.33 -0.14
C GLU A 166 -19.91 3.55 1.19
N GLU A 167 -21.03 2.91 1.49
CA GLU A 167 -21.17 2.04 2.66
C GLU A 167 -20.28 0.79 2.58
N ALA A 168 -20.16 0.19 1.39
CA ALA A 168 -19.31 -0.98 1.18
C ALA A 168 -17.81 -0.63 1.34
N ALA A 169 -17.37 0.52 0.82
CA ALA A 169 -15.99 0.99 0.99
C ALA A 169 -15.65 1.32 2.45
N LYS A 170 -16.63 1.78 3.24
CA LYS A 170 -16.44 2.14 4.65
C LYS A 170 -16.53 0.98 5.63
N LYS A 171 -16.97 -0.21 5.20
CA LYS A 171 -16.96 -1.42 6.03
C LYS A 171 -15.63 -2.15 5.83
N PRO A 172 -14.60 -1.92 6.66
CA PRO A 172 -13.55 -2.92 6.76
C PRO A 172 -14.24 -4.19 7.26
N GLU A 173 -14.10 -5.31 6.54
CA GLU A 173 -14.31 -6.59 7.21
C GLU A 173 -13.36 -6.59 8.41
N VAL A 174 -13.95 -6.62 9.60
CA VAL A 174 -13.28 -6.43 10.89
C VAL A 174 -12.03 -7.30 10.93
N MET A 175 -10.86 -6.66 10.80
CA MET A 175 -9.59 -7.30 11.03
C MET A 175 -9.58 -7.70 12.51
N GLU A 176 -9.72 -8.99 12.77
CA GLU A 176 -9.67 -9.54 14.12
C GLU A 176 -8.41 -9.02 14.80
N LYS A 177 -8.58 -8.34 15.93
CA LYS A 177 -7.47 -7.75 16.70
C LYS A 177 -6.45 -8.85 16.97
N ALA A 178 -5.32 -8.84 16.29
CA ALA A 178 -4.17 -9.62 16.69
C ALA A 178 -3.79 -9.14 18.09
N GLN A 179 -4.09 -9.99 19.07
CA GLN A 179 -3.76 -9.81 20.47
C GLN A 179 -2.23 -9.92 20.58
N TRP A 180 -1.55 -8.80 20.83
CA TRP A 180 -0.12 -8.78 21.06
C TRP A 180 0.16 -8.73 22.56
N ASP A 181 0.54 -9.87 23.12
CA ASP A 181 1.25 -9.94 24.39
C ASP A 181 2.73 -9.56 24.14
N GLY A 182 3.12 -8.37 24.60
CA GLY A 182 4.48 -8.04 25.02
C GLY A 182 5.53 -7.77 23.94
N LEU A 183 5.76 -6.48 23.66
CA LEU A 183 7.09 -5.88 23.41
C LEU A 183 7.17 -4.49 24.05
#